data_AF-N1R0V6-F1
#
_entry.id   AF-N1R0V6-F1
#
_cell.length_a   1.000
_cell.length_b   1.000
_cell.length_c   1.000
_cell.angle_alpha   90.00
_cell.angle_beta   90.00
_cell.angle_gamma   90.00
#
_symmetry.space_group_name_H-M   'P 1'
#
loop_
_entity.id
_entity.type
_entity.pdbx_description
1 polymer ?
#
loop_
_entity_poly.entity_id
_entity_poly.type
_entity_poly.pdbx_seq_one_letter_code
_entity_poly.pdbx_strand_id
1 'polypeptide(L)'
;MEPLLSAIVGDLVSRALSMVTQRYLQSKGAEEEKLQRLRAVLLRIDATVEEAEGRHITNQAMLQQLQMLRRGMYRGYYTLDTFRYRAHRDEAYGEASTRRSLALSRFSPSSSRRTFFSVCDAPSRDLVLDAGSCSNLDKMLSSLERMIGDMQEFVMFLASYPRISRQPYSAYLFHDQVMFGRQMEKETILSFLLCREAARNGSLGVLPIIGPARVGKSTLVEHVCHDERVRRRFSLIVFFSGNDLNGGNLATLKGSGVIKHQNLASSPRGDSLAVIELAGDMDEETWRGLYTSAANHLTPGSKIILTSRSEKIASLGTAQSLVLKFLSQEAYWYFFKTAAFGSTDPGEHPNLAALGMEIVVHMNRSFVAANTVASLLRTNLDTRFWRRVLRCLRDFASKHLSMFGEHPTNLLQKDQPVYMWTMAKTSNVVVMRDIYHEPSPQISEVPRITAQDVLSGRVTSEGAFQAVAWRSRIPPCYTYLVSFVVSRTDEHVVLACSMDLQLYLHKPSTELDITGLVELLTSQIDRTIFICKAGWQRKPVDQHYRRAGAFYKISKRLCRFQQLLHCTVYM
;
A
#
# COMPACT_ATOMS: atom_id res chain seq x y z
N MET A 1 -69.82 2.63 12.48
CA MET A 1 -68.97 1.77 11.63
C MET A 1 -67.51 2.21 11.64
N GLU A 2 -67.21 3.51 11.58
CA GLU A 2 -65.82 4.04 11.62
C GLU A 2 -64.96 3.73 12.87
N PRO A 3 -65.47 3.81 14.12
CA PRO A 3 -64.63 3.56 15.30
C PRO A 3 -64.21 2.08 15.44
N LEU A 4 -65.04 1.17 14.93
CA LEU A 4 -64.81 -0.27 14.98
C LEU A 4 -63.75 -0.70 13.94
N LEU A 5 -63.79 -0.10 12.75
CA LEU A 5 -62.75 -0.26 11.73
C LEU A 5 -61.40 0.31 12.19
N SER A 6 -61.39 1.47 12.84
CA SER A 6 -60.18 2.08 13.40
C SER A 6 -59.52 1.19 14.48
N ALA A 7 -60.32 0.59 15.37
CA ALA A 7 -59.83 -0.34 16.39
C ALA A 7 -59.22 -1.61 15.79
N ILE A 8 -59.86 -2.19 14.76
CA ILE A 8 -59.37 -3.38 14.06
C ILE A 8 -58.06 -3.08 13.32
N VAL A 9 -57.97 -1.94 12.62
CA VAL A 9 -56.74 -1.51 11.93
C VAL A 9 -55.62 -1.24 12.93
N GLY A 10 -55.93 -0.60 14.07
CA GLY A 10 -54.97 -0.38 15.16
C GLY A 10 -54.37 -1.68 15.72
N ASP A 11 -55.20 -2.71 15.95
CA ASP A 11 -54.75 -4.02 16.42
C ASP A 11 -53.89 -4.75 15.37
N LEU A 12 -54.29 -4.72 14.09
CA LEU A 12 -53.51 -5.28 12.99
C LEU A 12 -52.13 -4.62 12.84
N VAL A 13 -52.07 -3.29 12.93
CA VAL A 13 -50.80 -2.54 12.87
C VAL A 13 -49.93 -2.86 14.09
N SER A 14 -50.51 -2.94 15.29
CA SER A 14 -49.80 -3.31 16.51
C SER A 14 -49.19 -4.71 16.43
N ARG A 15 -49.96 -5.70 15.95
CA ARG A 15 -49.47 -7.07 15.73
C ARG A 15 -48.37 -7.13 14.67
N ALA A 16 -48.51 -6.37 13.58
CA ALA A 16 -47.49 -6.28 12.55
C ALA A 16 -46.19 -5.66 13.09
N LEU A 17 -46.27 -4.57 13.86
CA LEU A 17 -45.13 -3.95 14.53
C LEU A 17 -44.47 -4.93 15.50
N SER A 18 -45.25 -5.59 16.36
CA SER A 18 -44.79 -6.59 17.32
C SER A 18 -44.00 -7.73 16.63
N MET A 19 -44.56 -8.32 15.57
CA MET A 19 -43.90 -9.35 14.78
C MET A 19 -42.59 -8.87 14.14
N VAL A 20 -42.56 -7.64 13.63
CA VAL A 20 -41.34 -7.05 13.06
C VAL A 20 -40.27 -6.81 14.14
N THR A 21 -40.65 -6.27 15.30
CA THR A 21 -39.73 -6.11 16.45
C THR A 21 -39.20 -7.46 16.95
N GLN A 22 -40.06 -8.47 17.07
CA GLN A 22 -39.66 -9.80 17.52
C GLN A 22 -38.67 -10.44 16.54
N ARG A 23 -38.95 -10.41 15.23
CA ARG A 23 -38.03 -10.90 14.20
C ARG A 23 -36.72 -10.13 14.19
N TYR A 24 -36.76 -8.82 14.39
CA TYR A 24 -35.57 -7.98 14.49
C TYR A 24 -34.71 -8.33 15.71
N LEU A 25 -35.31 -8.49 16.89
CA LEU A 25 -34.61 -8.88 18.12
C LEU A 25 -34.01 -10.29 18.02
N GLN A 26 -34.75 -11.25 17.45
CA GLN A 26 -34.25 -12.60 17.21
C GLN A 26 -33.06 -12.60 16.23
N SER A 27 -33.18 -11.87 15.12
CA SER A 27 -32.08 -11.73 14.16
C SER A 27 -30.84 -11.08 14.78
N LYS A 28 -31.03 -10.09 15.66
CA LYS A 28 -29.94 -9.39 16.34
C LYS A 28 -29.27 -10.30 17.38
N GLY A 29 -30.05 -11.08 18.14
CA GLY A 29 -29.53 -12.06 19.09
C GLY A 29 -28.69 -13.15 18.40
N ALA A 30 -29.19 -13.69 17.28
CA ALA A 30 -28.46 -14.69 16.50
C ALA A 30 -27.16 -14.13 15.88
N GLU A 31 -27.12 -12.84 15.50
CA GLU A 31 -25.89 -12.20 15.01
C GLU A 31 -24.85 -12.05 16.15
N GLU A 32 -25.26 -11.59 17.33
CA GLU A 32 -24.33 -11.44 18.46
C GLU A 32 -23.76 -12.78 18.91
N GLU A 33 -24.56 -13.84 18.94
CA GLU A 33 -24.08 -15.20 19.23
C GLU A 33 -22.99 -15.64 18.23
N LYS A 34 -23.22 -15.41 16.94
CA LYS A 34 -22.22 -15.71 15.89
C LYS A 34 -20.95 -14.89 16.04
N LEU A 35 -21.07 -13.60 16.41
CA LEU A 35 -19.91 -12.74 16.67
C LEU A 35 -19.14 -13.19 17.91
N GLN A 36 -19.81 -13.65 18.96
CA GLN A 36 -19.16 -14.23 20.14
C GLN A 36 -18.40 -15.52 19.79
N ARG A 37 -19.01 -16.41 18.99
CA ARG A 37 -18.33 -17.61 18.47
C ARG A 37 -17.13 -17.25 17.60
N LEU A 38 -17.27 -16.26 16.73
CA LEU A 38 -16.16 -15.76 15.90
C LEU A 38 -15.01 -15.23 16.76
N ARG A 39 -15.30 -14.45 17.80
CA ARG A 39 -14.28 -13.98 18.77
C ARG A 39 -13.56 -15.15 19.44
N ALA A 40 -14.30 -16.17 19.90
CA ALA A 40 -13.73 -17.33 20.55
C ALA A 40 -12.80 -18.14 19.62
N VAL A 41 -13.21 -18.36 18.36
CA VAL A 41 -12.39 -19.06 17.36
C VAL A 41 -11.15 -18.24 16.99
N LEU A 42 -11.29 -16.92 16.83
CA LEU A 42 -10.16 -16.05 16.52
C LEU A 42 -9.12 -16.04 17.63
N LEU A 43 -9.53 -16.00 18.90
CA LEU A 43 -8.61 -16.09 20.04
C LEU A 43 -7.77 -17.38 20.00
N ARG A 44 -8.38 -18.51 19.64
CA ARG A 44 -7.67 -19.79 19.51
C ARG A 44 -6.67 -19.78 18.35
N ILE A 45 -7.08 -19.24 17.20
CA ILE A 45 -6.21 -19.13 16.03
C ILE A 45 -5.03 -18.20 16.34
N ASP A 46 -5.29 -17.05 16.94
CA ASP A 46 -4.27 -16.04 17.30
C ASP A 46 -3.23 -16.63 18.26
N ALA A 47 -3.67 -17.30 19.33
CA ALA A 47 -2.77 -17.98 20.26
C ALA A 47 -1.93 -19.08 19.56
N THR A 48 -2.52 -19.79 18.60
CA THR A 48 -1.81 -20.83 17.83
C THR A 48 -0.77 -20.20 16.89
N VAL A 49 -1.11 -19.08 16.24
CA VAL A 49 -0.19 -18.33 15.38
C VAL A 49 0.96 -17.75 16.20
N GLU A 50 0.67 -17.15 17.36
CA GLU A 50 1.69 -16.59 18.26
C GLU A 50 2.67 -17.67 18.75
N GLU A 51 2.16 -18.83 19.18
CA GLU A 51 3.01 -19.95 19.59
C GLU A 51 3.86 -20.46 18.42
N ALA A 52 3.28 -20.60 17.22
CA ALA A 52 4.01 -21.05 16.03
C ALA A 52 5.10 -20.06 15.59
N GLU A 53 4.81 -18.75 15.65
CA GLU A 53 5.79 -17.70 15.30
C GLU A 53 6.94 -17.62 16.32
N GLY A 54 6.72 -18.07 17.56
CA GLY A 54 7.74 -18.27 18.59
C GLY A 54 8.64 -19.49 18.39
N ARG A 55 8.45 -20.28 17.32
CA ARG A 55 9.18 -21.53 17.06
C ARG A 55 10.06 -21.41 15.82
N HIS A 56 11.18 -22.14 15.81
CA HIS A 56 12.02 -22.25 14.62
C HIS A 56 11.48 -23.32 13.66
N ILE A 57 10.39 -23.01 12.95
CA ILE A 57 9.77 -23.93 12.00
C ILE A 57 10.64 -24.05 10.75
N THR A 58 11.18 -25.24 10.51
CA THR A 58 12.02 -25.53 9.33
C THR A 58 11.27 -26.29 8.24
N ASN A 59 10.16 -26.96 8.58
CA ASN A 59 9.37 -27.73 7.64
C ASN A 59 8.44 -26.83 6.81
N GLN A 60 8.49 -27.00 5.49
CA GLN A 60 7.75 -26.14 4.56
C GLN A 60 6.22 -26.33 4.64
N ALA A 61 5.73 -27.54 4.91
CA ALA A 61 4.30 -27.80 5.08
C ALA A 61 3.77 -27.14 6.37
N MET A 62 4.53 -27.19 7.47
CA MET A 62 4.21 -26.49 8.71
C MET A 62 4.17 -24.97 8.51
N LEU A 63 5.15 -24.42 7.78
CA LEU A 63 5.17 -23.01 7.40
C LEU A 63 3.93 -22.62 6.56
N GLN A 64 3.52 -23.46 5.60
CA GLN A 64 2.29 -23.23 4.83
C GLN A 64 1.01 -23.25 5.69
N GLN A 65 0.91 -24.19 6.65
CA GLN A 65 -0.21 -24.25 7.60
C GLN A 65 -0.27 -22.98 8.48
N LEU A 66 0.88 -22.50 8.97
CA LEU A 66 0.96 -21.22 9.68
C LEU A 66 0.47 -20.06 8.80
N GLN A 67 0.86 -20.02 7.53
CA GLN A 67 0.40 -18.99 6.60
C GLN A 67 -1.13 -19.05 6.39
N MET A 68 -1.72 -20.24 6.35
CA MET A 68 -3.17 -20.41 6.26
C MET A 68 -3.88 -19.87 7.49
N LEU A 69 -3.41 -20.24 8.69
CA LEU A 69 -3.94 -19.74 9.96
C LEU A 69 -3.89 -18.21 10.03
N ARG A 70 -2.74 -17.63 9.67
CA ARG A 70 -2.55 -16.18 9.67
C ARG A 70 -3.48 -15.45 8.69
N ARG A 71 -3.68 -16.00 7.49
CA ARG A 71 -4.64 -15.47 6.51
C ARG A 71 -6.08 -15.55 7.03
N GLY A 72 -6.45 -16.68 7.65
CA GLY A 72 -7.75 -16.87 8.30
C GLY A 72 -7.98 -15.85 9.42
N MET A 73 -6.98 -15.69 10.29
CA MET A 73 -6.97 -14.72 11.39
C MET A 73 -7.22 -13.29 10.90
N TYR A 74 -6.44 -12.80 9.93
CA TYR A 74 -6.63 -11.44 9.41
C TYR A 74 -8.03 -11.25 8.80
N ARG A 75 -8.51 -12.24 8.03
CA ARG A 75 -9.86 -12.20 7.45
C ARG A 75 -10.93 -12.16 8.53
N GLY A 76 -10.85 -13.02 9.54
CA GLY A 76 -11.85 -13.04 10.61
C GLY A 76 -11.83 -11.77 11.45
N TYR A 77 -10.67 -11.21 11.79
CA TYR A 77 -10.59 -9.91 12.48
C TYR A 77 -11.15 -8.77 11.62
N TYR A 78 -10.89 -8.78 10.31
CA TYR A 78 -11.46 -7.80 9.39
C TYR A 78 -12.99 -7.92 9.30
N THR A 79 -13.53 -9.14 9.25
CA THR A 79 -14.97 -9.40 9.31
C THR A 79 -15.55 -8.91 10.64
N LEU A 80 -14.92 -9.25 11.78
CA LEU A 80 -15.34 -8.82 13.10
C LEU A 80 -15.39 -7.30 13.20
N ASP A 81 -14.34 -6.59 12.76
CA ASP A 81 -14.29 -5.13 12.74
C ASP A 81 -15.35 -4.52 11.80
N THR A 82 -15.64 -5.17 10.67
CA THR A 82 -16.67 -4.73 9.72
C THR A 82 -18.07 -4.76 10.35
N PHE A 83 -18.39 -5.78 11.16
CA PHE A 83 -19.66 -5.83 11.90
C PHE A 83 -19.64 -4.88 13.10
N ARG A 84 -18.55 -4.87 13.89
CA ARG A 84 -18.41 -4.02 15.09
C ARG A 84 -18.57 -2.53 14.77
N TYR A 85 -18.03 -2.07 13.64
CA TYR A 85 -18.03 -0.66 13.27
C TYR A 85 -19.05 -0.31 12.18
N ARG A 86 -20.00 -1.21 11.87
CA ARG A 86 -20.99 -1.00 10.79
C ARG A 86 -21.85 0.25 11.01
N ALA A 87 -22.46 0.37 12.19
CA ALA A 87 -23.37 1.48 12.52
C ALA A 87 -22.67 2.86 12.45
N HIS A 88 -21.38 2.91 12.79
CA HIS A 88 -20.59 4.13 12.80
C HIS A 88 -20.11 4.58 11.42
N ARG A 89 -20.13 3.70 10.41
CA ARG A 89 -19.91 4.12 9.01
C ARG A 89 -21.05 4.99 8.52
N ASP A 90 -22.30 4.63 8.83
CA ASP A 90 -23.49 5.36 8.36
C ASP A 90 -23.59 6.78 8.95
N GLU A 91 -23.21 6.95 10.22
CA GLU A 91 -23.14 8.27 10.88
C GLU A 91 -22.02 9.16 10.30
N ALA A 92 -20.93 8.57 9.79
CA ALA A 92 -19.85 9.33 9.14
C ALA A 92 -20.28 9.99 7.82
N TYR A 93 -21.37 9.53 7.19
CA TYR A 93 -21.98 10.13 6.00
C TYR A 93 -23.00 11.26 6.32
N GLY A 94 -23.40 11.42 7.59
CA GLY A 94 -24.59 12.20 7.98
C GLY A 94 -24.52 13.73 7.87
N GLU A 95 -23.34 14.35 7.74
CA GLU A 95 -23.21 15.81 7.78
C GLU A 95 -23.04 16.51 6.41
N ALA A 96 -23.02 15.77 5.29
CA ALA A 96 -22.88 16.36 3.95
C ALA A 96 -24.09 16.14 3.02
N SER A 97 -25.11 15.41 3.47
CA SER A 97 -26.25 14.98 2.64
C SER A 97 -27.60 15.38 3.22
N THR A 98 -27.67 16.36 4.12
CA THR A 98 -28.94 16.85 4.65
C THR A 98 -29.58 17.83 3.69
N ARG A 99 -30.06 17.33 2.54
CA ARG A 99 -31.19 17.90 1.78
C ARG A 99 -31.66 16.87 0.75
N ARG A 100 -32.76 16.20 1.10
CA ARG A 100 -33.57 15.22 0.36
C ARG A 100 -33.10 13.76 0.38
N SER A 101 -33.39 13.11 1.50
CA SER A 101 -34.11 11.83 1.44
C SER A 101 -34.86 11.65 2.74
N LEU A 102 -36.15 11.99 2.72
CA LEU A 102 -37.09 11.50 3.71
C LEU A 102 -37.03 9.97 3.70
N ALA A 103 -37.09 9.40 4.89
CA ALA A 103 -37.26 7.97 5.10
C ALA A 103 -38.39 7.40 4.22
N LEU A 104 -38.24 6.10 3.90
CA LEU A 104 -39.06 5.19 3.07
C LEU A 104 -38.21 4.72 1.87
N SER A 105 -37.89 3.45 1.63
CA SER A 105 -38.44 2.18 2.10
C SER A 105 -37.35 1.10 2.06
N ARG A 106 -37.32 0.23 3.06
CA ARG A 106 -36.83 -1.15 2.89
C ARG A 106 -37.87 -1.86 2.01
N PHE A 107 -37.41 -2.76 1.14
CA PHE A 107 -38.15 -3.55 0.13
C PHE A 107 -38.24 -2.96 -1.29
N SER A 108 -37.23 -3.26 -2.11
CA SER A 108 -37.39 -3.76 -3.49
C SER A 108 -36.08 -4.39 -3.98
N PRO A 109 -36.10 -5.59 -4.60
CA PRO A 109 -34.95 -6.21 -5.21
C PRO A 109 -34.89 -5.84 -6.70
N SER A 110 -34.10 -4.85 -7.07
CA SER A 110 -33.67 -4.68 -8.46
C SER A 110 -32.45 -3.78 -8.60
N SER A 111 -31.41 -4.42 -9.14
CA SER A 111 -30.22 -3.89 -9.78
C SER A 111 -30.22 -2.41 -10.18
N SER A 112 -29.29 -1.65 -9.59
CA SER A 112 -28.60 -0.57 -10.31
C SER A 112 -27.13 -0.58 -9.91
N ARG A 113 -26.31 -1.24 -10.75
CA ARG A 113 -24.86 -1.32 -10.62
C ARG A 113 -24.26 0.03 -11.03
N ARG A 114 -23.55 0.69 -10.12
CA ARG A 114 -22.48 1.63 -10.49
C ARG A 114 -21.15 0.93 -10.26
N THR A 115 -20.59 0.40 -11.34
CA THR A 115 -19.28 -0.23 -11.40
C THR A 115 -18.18 0.82 -11.30
N PHE A 116 -17.34 0.72 -10.27
CA PHE A 116 -16.00 1.32 -10.26
C PHE A 116 -15.07 0.38 -11.04
N PHE A 117 -14.50 0.89 -12.14
CA PHE A 117 -13.50 0.16 -12.91
C PHE A 117 -12.17 0.13 -12.15
N SER A 118 -11.71 -1.07 -11.81
CA SER A 118 -10.33 -1.37 -11.42
C SER A 118 -9.74 -2.20 -12.56
N VAL A 119 -8.87 -1.60 -13.36
CA VAL A 119 -8.08 -2.31 -14.38
C VAL A 119 -6.78 -2.78 -13.74
N CYS A 120 -6.69 -4.09 -13.50
CA CYS A 120 -5.48 -4.90 -13.52
C CYS A 120 -5.94 -6.33 -13.90
N ASP A 121 -5.24 -6.96 -14.84
CA ASP A 121 -5.66 -8.13 -15.60
C ASP A 121 -6.09 -9.38 -14.78
N ALA A 122 -7.20 -9.98 -15.26
CA ALA A 122 -7.73 -11.35 -15.10
C ALA A 122 -8.28 -11.85 -13.73
N PRO A 123 -9.26 -12.79 -13.79
CA PRO A 123 -10.67 -12.54 -13.53
C PRO A 123 -10.99 -12.56 -12.02
N SER A 124 -11.03 -11.40 -11.40
CA SER A 124 -11.59 -11.22 -10.05
C SER A 124 -12.92 -10.48 -10.12
N ARG A 125 -13.87 -10.98 -10.92
CA ARG A 125 -15.28 -10.57 -10.82
C ARG A 125 -15.87 -11.26 -9.58
N ASP A 126 -15.62 -10.70 -8.39
CA ASP A 126 -16.48 -10.89 -7.19
C ASP A 126 -16.10 -10.05 -5.94
N LEU A 127 -15.11 -9.16 -5.98
CA LEU A 127 -14.58 -8.53 -4.75
C LEU A 127 -15.03 -7.09 -4.47
N VAL A 128 -16.27 -6.73 -4.84
CA VAL A 128 -17.04 -5.81 -3.98
C VAL A 128 -17.99 -6.69 -3.19
N LEU A 129 -17.40 -7.48 -2.30
CA LEU A 129 -18.15 -8.32 -1.38
C LEU A 129 -19.07 -7.42 -0.56
N ASP A 130 -20.34 -7.78 -0.57
CA ASP A 130 -21.37 -7.49 0.42
C ASP A 130 -20.90 -7.95 1.82
N ALA A 131 -19.81 -7.36 2.33
CA ALA A 131 -19.20 -7.66 3.63
C ALA A 131 -20.13 -7.31 4.81
N GLY A 132 -21.33 -6.80 4.50
CA GLY A 132 -22.41 -6.48 5.42
C GLY A 132 -23.42 -7.61 5.68
N SER A 133 -23.40 -8.71 4.92
CA SER A 133 -24.43 -9.75 5.02
C SER A 133 -24.12 -10.81 6.07
N CYS A 134 -25.12 -11.23 6.87
CA CYS A 134 -25.03 -12.36 7.79
C CYS A 134 -24.55 -13.65 7.11
N SER A 135 -24.88 -13.84 5.83
CA SER A 135 -24.43 -15.01 5.07
C SER A 135 -22.90 -15.07 4.88
N ASN A 136 -22.23 -13.91 4.84
CA ASN A 136 -20.77 -13.85 4.80
C ASN A 136 -20.13 -14.08 6.17
N LEU A 137 -20.81 -13.71 7.26
CA LEU A 137 -20.39 -14.04 8.62
C LEU A 137 -20.42 -15.55 8.86
N ASP A 138 -21.51 -16.22 8.46
CA ASP A 138 -21.65 -17.67 8.58
C ASP A 138 -20.55 -18.43 7.82
N LYS A 139 -20.32 -18.07 6.55
CA LYS A 139 -19.26 -18.67 5.74
C LYS A 139 -17.88 -18.47 6.37
N MET A 140 -17.60 -17.28 6.89
CA MET A 140 -16.33 -16.99 7.57
C MET A 140 -16.18 -17.83 8.83
N LEU A 141 -17.21 -17.85 9.68
CA LEU A 141 -17.19 -18.60 10.93
C LEU A 141 -16.98 -20.10 10.67
N SER A 142 -17.77 -20.72 9.79
CA SER A 142 -17.59 -22.12 9.41
C SER A 142 -16.21 -22.41 8.82
N SER A 143 -15.67 -21.50 8.00
CA SER A 143 -14.34 -21.68 7.44
C SER A 143 -13.24 -21.66 8.51
N LEU A 144 -13.36 -20.81 9.53
CA LEU A 144 -12.37 -20.70 10.60
C LEU A 144 -12.51 -21.84 11.62
N GLU A 145 -13.75 -22.24 11.94
CA GLU A 145 -14.03 -23.40 12.79
C GLU A 145 -13.44 -24.69 12.19
N ARG A 146 -13.63 -24.89 10.88
CA ARG A 146 -12.99 -26.01 10.17
C ARG A 146 -11.47 -25.89 10.19
N MET A 147 -10.94 -24.71 9.86
CA MET A 147 -9.49 -24.47 9.83
C MET A 147 -8.82 -24.80 11.16
N ILE A 148 -9.37 -24.38 12.31
CA ILE A 148 -8.78 -24.67 13.62
C ILE A 148 -9.07 -26.10 14.07
N GLY A 149 -10.17 -26.70 13.64
CA GLY A 149 -10.49 -28.11 13.88
C GLY A 149 -9.46 -29.05 13.26
N ASP A 150 -8.99 -28.72 12.05
CA ASP A 150 -8.02 -29.50 11.27
C ASP A 150 -6.54 -29.27 11.71
N MET A 151 -6.28 -28.64 12.87
CA MET A 151 -4.93 -28.19 13.28
C MET A 151 -4.34 -28.97 14.46
N GLN A 152 -4.92 -30.12 14.82
CA GLN A 152 -4.42 -30.92 15.95
C GLN A 152 -3.00 -31.42 15.68
N GLU A 153 -2.74 -31.98 14.51
CA GLU A 153 -1.42 -32.46 14.08
C GLU A 153 -0.41 -31.33 14.00
N PHE A 154 -0.83 -30.16 13.48
CA PHE A 154 0.00 -28.97 13.45
C PHE A 154 0.47 -28.60 14.86
N VAL A 155 -0.45 -28.49 15.82
CA VAL A 155 -0.12 -28.14 17.22
C VAL A 155 0.79 -29.20 17.86
N MET A 156 0.55 -30.49 17.58
CA MET A 156 1.41 -31.57 18.08
C MET A 156 2.83 -31.49 17.52
N PHE A 157 2.99 -31.26 16.21
CA PHE A 157 4.31 -31.12 15.60
C PHE A 157 5.00 -29.81 15.99
N LEU A 158 4.27 -28.73 16.24
CA LEU A 158 4.84 -27.46 16.72
C LEU A 158 5.69 -27.64 17.98
N ALA A 159 5.27 -28.51 18.89
CA ALA A 159 6.00 -28.78 20.13
C ALA A 159 7.42 -29.32 19.90
N SER A 160 7.66 -29.99 18.77
CA SER A 160 8.97 -30.55 18.41
C SER A 160 9.99 -29.49 17.95
N TYR A 161 9.54 -28.30 17.56
CA TYR A 161 10.43 -27.23 17.11
C TYR A 161 11.00 -26.46 18.31
N PRO A 162 12.30 -26.10 18.29
CA PRO A 162 12.89 -25.32 19.36
C PRO A 162 12.25 -23.93 19.43
N ARG A 163 12.06 -23.43 20.65
CA ARG A 163 11.60 -22.06 20.88
C ARG A 163 12.70 -21.08 20.49
N ILE A 164 12.29 -20.02 19.81
CA ILE A 164 13.11 -18.83 19.62
C ILE A 164 12.61 -17.82 20.65
N SER A 165 13.50 -17.24 21.46
CA SER A 165 13.17 -16.11 22.32
C SER A 165 12.79 -14.92 21.44
N ARG A 166 11.50 -14.85 21.12
CA ARG A 166 10.86 -13.81 20.31
C ARG A 166 9.87 -13.05 21.21
N GLN A 167 9.85 -11.72 21.08
CA GLN A 167 8.81 -10.90 21.69
C GLN A 167 7.44 -11.20 21.02
N PRO A 168 6.30 -10.87 21.66
CA PRO A 168 4.99 -11.02 21.02
C PRO A 168 4.92 -10.26 19.69
N TYR A 169 4.10 -10.71 18.74
CA TYR A 169 3.99 -10.09 17.41
C TYR A 169 3.56 -8.61 17.49
N SER A 170 2.70 -8.28 18.44
CA SER A 170 2.31 -6.90 18.76
C SER A 170 3.53 -6.06 19.17
N ALA A 171 4.42 -6.59 20.02
CA ALA A 171 5.65 -5.91 20.41
C ALA A 171 6.61 -5.71 19.23
N TYR A 172 6.73 -6.67 18.31
CA TYR A 172 7.53 -6.48 17.09
C TYR A 172 6.95 -5.47 16.11
N LEU A 173 5.62 -5.38 16.03
CA LEU A 173 4.92 -4.32 15.31
C LEU A 173 5.17 -2.95 15.94
N PHE A 174 5.21 -2.86 17.28
CA PHE A 174 5.47 -1.59 17.97
C PHE A 174 6.95 -1.21 17.98
N HIS A 175 7.85 -2.19 17.97
CA HIS A 175 9.30 -1.97 17.92
C HIS A 175 9.83 -1.98 16.47
N ASP A 176 8.97 -2.24 15.49
CA ASP A 176 9.26 -2.22 14.05
C ASP A 176 10.53 -3.01 13.69
N GLN A 177 10.85 -4.08 14.44
CA GLN A 177 12.09 -4.82 14.21
C GLN A 177 11.95 -5.88 13.12
N VAL A 178 10.74 -6.20 12.68
CA VAL A 178 10.44 -7.22 11.66
C VAL A 178 9.43 -6.69 10.66
N MET A 179 9.63 -7.00 9.38
CA MET A 179 8.69 -6.61 8.33
C MET A 179 7.36 -7.37 8.51
N PHE A 180 6.28 -6.62 8.77
CA PHE A 180 4.95 -7.19 9.01
C PHE A 180 4.52 -8.10 7.85
N GLY A 181 4.01 -9.29 8.20
CA GLY A 181 3.44 -10.21 7.24
C GLY A 181 4.45 -10.90 6.31
N ARG A 182 5.77 -10.74 6.50
CA ARG A 182 6.83 -11.30 5.61
C ARG A 182 7.67 -12.42 6.21
N GLN A 183 7.26 -12.98 7.34
CA GLN A 183 8.00 -14.00 8.09
C GLN A 183 8.26 -15.24 7.24
N MET A 184 7.26 -15.70 6.50
CA MET A 184 7.36 -16.85 5.60
C MET A 184 8.38 -16.64 4.49
N GLU A 185 8.29 -15.48 3.83
CA GLU A 185 9.23 -15.10 2.77
C GLU A 185 10.64 -14.96 3.34
N LYS A 186 10.79 -14.40 4.55
CA LYS A 186 12.08 -14.32 5.27
C LYS A 186 12.67 -15.70 5.55
N GLU A 187 11.91 -16.62 6.15
CA GLU A 187 12.39 -17.97 6.46
C GLU A 187 12.68 -18.79 5.19
N THR A 188 11.95 -18.57 4.10
CA THR A 188 12.25 -19.19 2.79
C THR A 188 13.59 -18.72 2.22
N ILE A 189 13.92 -17.43 2.34
CA ILE A 189 15.24 -16.93 1.92
C ILE A 189 16.33 -17.49 2.86
N LEU A 190 16.08 -17.55 4.16
CA LEU A 190 17.01 -18.10 5.14
C LEU A 190 17.30 -19.59 4.88
N SER A 191 16.28 -20.40 4.61
CA SER A 191 16.46 -21.82 4.30
C SER A 191 17.29 -22.01 3.03
N PHE A 192 17.01 -21.22 1.98
CA PHE A 192 17.84 -21.18 0.78
C PHE A 192 19.29 -20.81 1.12
N LEU A 193 19.53 -19.74 1.86
CA LEU A 193 20.87 -19.24 2.16
C LEU A 193 21.70 -20.19 3.04
N LEU A 194 21.06 -20.84 4.02
CA LEU A 194 21.72 -21.72 4.98
C LEU A 194 21.85 -23.17 4.47
N CYS A 195 21.08 -23.56 3.45
CA CYS A 195 21.22 -24.87 2.83
C CYS A 195 22.61 -25.02 2.20
N ARG A 196 23.35 -26.03 2.66
CA ARG A 196 24.72 -26.37 2.21
C ARG A 196 24.76 -27.37 1.05
N GLU A 197 23.64 -27.59 0.36
CA GLU A 197 23.55 -28.54 -0.77
C GLU A 197 24.85 -28.53 -1.58
N ALA A 198 25.49 -29.71 -1.66
CA ALA A 198 26.65 -29.91 -2.50
C ALA A 198 26.17 -29.66 -3.93
N ALA A 199 26.47 -28.48 -4.46
CA ALA A 199 26.15 -28.14 -5.83
C ALA A 199 26.61 -29.30 -6.72
N ARG A 200 25.66 -30.00 -7.35
CA ARG A 200 26.00 -31.01 -8.35
C ARG A 200 26.78 -30.24 -9.42
N ASN A 201 28.09 -30.47 -9.48
CA ASN A 201 29.04 -29.85 -10.40
C ASN A 201 29.51 -28.41 -10.08
N GLY A 202 29.47 -27.96 -8.82
CA GLY A 202 30.09 -26.67 -8.44
C GLY A 202 29.35 -25.41 -8.92
N SER A 203 28.07 -25.54 -9.28
CA SER A 203 27.19 -24.43 -9.64
C SER A 203 26.82 -23.54 -8.45
N LEU A 204 26.79 -22.22 -8.65
CA LEU A 204 26.33 -21.28 -7.64
C LEU A 204 24.81 -21.33 -7.52
N GLY A 205 24.32 -21.29 -6.28
CA GLY A 205 22.88 -21.20 -5.99
C GLY A 205 22.34 -19.79 -6.27
N VAL A 206 21.24 -19.70 -7.01
CA VAL A 206 20.59 -18.44 -7.41
C VAL A 206 19.13 -18.45 -7.01
N LEU A 207 18.71 -17.45 -6.22
CA LEU A 207 17.32 -17.25 -5.81
C LEU A 207 16.72 -15.97 -6.43
N PRO A 208 15.78 -16.09 -7.38
CA PRO A 208 15.01 -14.95 -7.87
C PRO A 208 13.90 -14.53 -6.89
N ILE A 209 13.80 -13.24 -6.62
CA ILE A 209 12.74 -12.61 -5.83
C ILE A 209 12.01 -11.59 -6.72
N ILE A 210 10.75 -11.88 -6.98
CA ILE A 210 9.95 -11.18 -7.99
C ILE A 210 8.79 -10.47 -7.29
N GLY A 211 8.44 -9.27 -7.73
CA GLY A 211 7.22 -8.63 -7.25
C GLY A 211 7.13 -7.17 -7.64
N PRO A 212 5.98 -6.51 -7.38
CA PRO A 212 5.75 -5.12 -7.79
C PRO A 212 6.80 -4.13 -7.28
N ALA A 213 6.84 -2.96 -7.90
CA ALA A 213 7.62 -1.84 -7.40
C ALA A 213 7.21 -1.50 -5.95
N ARG A 214 8.19 -1.19 -5.09
CA ARG A 214 7.98 -0.73 -3.70
C ARG A 214 7.19 -1.70 -2.79
N VAL A 215 7.10 -2.99 -3.16
CA VAL A 215 6.46 -4.04 -2.34
C VAL A 215 7.31 -4.52 -1.14
N GLY A 216 8.58 -4.08 -1.10
CA GLY A 216 9.53 -4.33 -0.01
C GLY A 216 10.55 -5.45 -0.26
N LYS A 217 10.90 -5.74 -1.53
CA LYS A 217 11.89 -6.78 -1.88
C LYS A 217 13.27 -6.50 -1.27
N SER A 218 13.85 -5.34 -1.58
CA SER A 218 15.15 -4.89 -1.05
C SER A 218 15.17 -4.91 0.47
N THR A 219 14.14 -4.34 1.09
CA THR A 219 13.98 -4.33 2.56
C THR A 219 13.96 -5.74 3.16
N LEU A 220 13.28 -6.69 2.52
CA LEU A 220 13.24 -8.08 2.97
C LEU A 220 14.62 -8.76 2.86
N VAL A 221 15.31 -8.58 1.73
CA VAL A 221 16.64 -9.19 1.51
C VAL A 221 17.67 -8.62 2.47
N GLU A 222 17.68 -7.30 2.66
CA GLU A 222 18.58 -6.66 3.62
C GLU A 222 18.32 -7.12 5.04
N HIS A 223 17.05 -7.23 5.42
CA HIS A 223 16.69 -7.78 6.73
C HIS A 223 17.27 -9.19 6.92
N VAL A 224 17.18 -10.05 5.89
CA VAL A 224 17.80 -11.39 5.93
C VAL A 224 19.31 -11.31 6.05
N CYS A 225 19.96 -10.38 5.35
CA CYS A 225 21.42 -10.16 5.43
C CYS A 225 21.88 -9.64 6.81
N HIS A 226 20.97 -9.08 7.60
CA HIS A 226 21.22 -8.71 9.00
C HIS A 226 21.11 -9.89 9.98
N ASP A 227 20.51 -11.01 9.59
CA ASP A 227 20.38 -12.20 10.43
C ASP A 227 21.78 -12.75 10.77
N GLU A 228 22.03 -12.98 12.06
CA GLU A 228 23.34 -13.44 12.52
C GLU A 228 23.75 -14.77 11.88
N ARG A 229 22.80 -15.66 11.59
CA ARG A 229 23.10 -16.94 10.94
C ARG A 229 23.66 -16.73 9.54
N VAL A 230 23.12 -15.73 8.81
CA VAL A 230 23.59 -15.35 7.48
C VAL A 230 24.97 -14.70 7.58
N ARG A 231 25.17 -13.78 8.52
CA ARG A 231 26.48 -13.12 8.75
C ARG A 231 27.58 -14.07 9.25
N ARG A 232 27.21 -15.13 9.98
CA ARG A 232 28.16 -16.21 10.35
C ARG A 232 28.49 -17.11 9.16
N ARG A 233 27.55 -17.28 8.23
CA ARG A 233 27.68 -18.14 7.05
C ARG A 233 28.50 -17.50 5.93
N PHE A 234 28.31 -16.21 5.67
CA PHE A 234 28.94 -15.49 4.56
C PHE A 234 29.91 -14.44 5.09
N SER A 235 31.17 -14.54 4.69
CA SER A 235 32.23 -13.60 5.07
C SER A 235 32.10 -12.25 4.38
N LEU A 236 31.40 -12.20 3.24
CA LEU A 236 31.22 -11.01 2.44
C LEU A 236 29.80 -10.98 1.87
N ILE A 237 29.09 -9.86 2.06
CA ILE A 237 27.76 -9.61 1.48
C ILE A 237 27.82 -8.29 0.70
N VAL A 238 27.49 -8.35 -0.59
CA VAL A 238 27.64 -7.22 -1.53
C VAL A 238 26.36 -7.02 -2.32
N PHE A 239 25.95 -5.76 -2.45
CA PHE A 239 24.75 -5.36 -3.18
C PHE A 239 25.15 -4.64 -4.47
N PHE A 240 24.52 -5.01 -5.59
CA PHE A 240 24.71 -4.42 -6.90
C PHE A 240 23.38 -3.85 -7.38
N SER A 241 23.37 -2.60 -7.84
CA SER A 241 22.27 -2.10 -8.65
C SER A 241 22.44 -2.53 -10.10
N GLY A 242 21.35 -2.59 -10.87
CA GLY A 242 21.39 -2.95 -12.29
C GLY A 242 22.35 -2.08 -13.12
N ASN A 243 22.57 -0.82 -12.71
CA ASN A 243 23.49 0.09 -13.38
C ASN A 243 24.97 -0.26 -13.12
N ASP A 244 25.25 -0.89 -11.97
CA ASP A 244 26.61 -1.29 -11.54
C ASP A 244 27.15 -2.50 -12.32
N LEU A 245 26.30 -3.12 -13.14
CA LEU A 245 26.59 -4.33 -13.92
C LEU A 245 27.09 -4.04 -15.33
N ASN A 246 27.00 -2.78 -15.81
CA ASN A 246 27.47 -2.39 -17.14
C ASN A 246 29.00 -2.58 -17.34
N GLY A 247 29.75 -2.78 -16.25
CA GLY A 247 31.18 -3.14 -16.25
C GLY A 247 31.48 -4.65 -16.23
N GLY A 248 30.44 -5.51 -16.28
CA GLY A 248 30.55 -6.90 -16.71
C GLY A 248 31.40 -7.87 -15.87
N ASN A 249 31.76 -7.56 -14.62
CA ASN A 249 32.57 -8.50 -13.86
C ASN A 249 32.26 -8.56 -12.35
N LEU A 250 31.66 -9.68 -11.92
CA LEU A 250 31.49 -10.00 -10.50
C LEU A 250 32.80 -10.48 -9.84
N ALA A 251 33.86 -10.70 -10.64
CA ALA A 251 35.12 -11.31 -10.20
C ALA A 251 35.78 -10.66 -8.99
N THR A 252 35.60 -9.34 -8.79
CA THR A 252 36.24 -8.66 -7.67
C THR A 252 35.31 -8.50 -6.47
N LEU A 253 33.99 -8.67 -6.58
CA LEU A 253 32.94 -8.35 -5.58
C LEU A 253 33.11 -7.01 -4.82
N LYS A 254 34.09 -6.18 -5.19
CA LYS A 254 34.56 -4.99 -4.46
C LYS A 254 34.65 -3.77 -5.37
N GLY A 255 34.51 -3.95 -6.69
CA GLY A 255 34.68 -2.88 -7.67
C GLY A 255 33.51 -1.90 -7.73
N SER A 256 32.29 -2.41 -7.98
CA SER A 256 31.09 -1.58 -8.18
C SER A 256 29.96 -1.83 -7.17
N GLY A 257 30.06 -2.88 -6.35
CA GLY A 257 29.02 -3.23 -5.39
C GLY A 257 29.18 -2.58 -4.02
N VAL A 258 28.07 -2.33 -3.35
CA VAL A 258 28.03 -1.83 -1.97
C VAL A 258 28.23 -2.98 -1.00
N ILE A 259 29.35 -2.98 -0.27
CA ILE A 259 29.64 -3.96 0.78
C ILE A 259 28.74 -3.68 1.99
N LYS A 260 27.82 -4.61 2.30
CA LYS A 260 26.92 -4.52 3.45
C LYS A 260 27.42 -5.29 4.67
N HIS A 261 28.26 -6.29 4.46
CA HIS A 261 28.91 -7.05 5.53
C HIS A 261 30.25 -7.58 5.05
N GLN A 262 31.27 -7.45 5.90
CA GLN A 262 32.58 -8.07 5.69
C GLN A 262 33.14 -8.53 7.04
N ASN A 263 33.46 -9.82 7.15
CA ASN A 263 34.12 -10.38 8.32
C ASN A 263 35.63 -10.47 8.07
N LEU A 264 36.39 -9.51 8.63
CA LEU A 264 37.85 -9.42 8.46
C LEU A 264 38.62 -10.55 9.18
N ALA A 265 37.99 -11.25 10.12
CA ALA A 265 38.59 -12.38 10.84
C ALA A 265 38.45 -13.72 10.10
N SER A 266 37.64 -13.76 9.04
CA SER A 266 37.47 -14.96 8.22
C SER A 266 38.50 -15.02 7.08
N SER A 267 38.88 -16.25 6.70
CA SER A 267 39.80 -16.49 5.57
C SER A 267 39.39 -15.69 4.33
N PRO A 268 40.35 -15.14 3.55
CA PRO A 268 40.06 -14.42 2.30
C PRO A 268 39.33 -15.27 1.23
N ARG A 269 39.13 -16.57 1.48
CA ARG A 269 38.35 -17.51 0.66
C ARG A 269 37.06 -17.98 1.35
N GLY A 270 36.42 -17.13 2.15
CA GLY A 270 35.12 -17.41 2.74
C GLY A 270 33.98 -17.29 1.73
N ASP A 271 32.85 -17.95 2.01
CA ASP A 271 31.67 -17.90 1.15
C ASP A 271 31.07 -16.50 1.10
N SER A 272 30.64 -16.09 -0.09
CA SER A 272 30.13 -14.74 -0.36
C SER A 272 28.66 -14.77 -0.78
N LEU A 273 27.94 -13.70 -0.49
CA LEU A 273 26.57 -13.47 -0.94
C LEU A 273 26.53 -12.22 -1.83
N ALA A 274 26.14 -12.40 -3.09
CA ALA A 274 25.85 -11.30 -4.00
C ALA A 274 24.35 -11.06 -4.08
N VAL A 275 23.91 -9.81 -3.88
CA VAL A 275 22.53 -9.39 -4.08
C VAL A 275 22.50 -8.45 -5.26
N ILE A 276 21.71 -8.76 -6.28
CA ILE A 276 21.61 -7.97 -7.51
C ILE A 276 20.18 -7.42 -7.63
N GLU A 277 20.05 -6.10 -7.68
CA GLU A 277 18.79 -5.39 -7.75
C GLU A 277 18.54 -4.84 -9.16
N LEU A 278 17.56 -5.41 -9.84
CA LEU A 278 17.22 -5.10 -11.22
C LEU A 278 15.98 -4.20 -11.29
N ALA A 279 16.10 -3.10 -12.02
CA ALA A 279 14.96 -2.22 -12.31
C ALA A 279 13.93 -2.87 -13.26
N GLY A 280 14.37 -3.83 -14.08
CA GLY A 280 13.56 -4.51 -15.09
C GLY A 280 14.09 -5.89 -15.44
N ASP A 281 14.06 -6.23 -16.73
CA ASP A 281 14.57 -7.49 -17.26
C ASP A 281 16.10 -7.53 -17.29
N MET A 282 16.63 -8.74 -17.37
CA MET A 282 18.03 -9.01 -17.74
C MET A 282 17.99 -10.06 -18.85
N ASP A 283 18.71 -9.81 -19.94
CA ASP A 283 18.82 -10.77 -21.02
C ASP A 283 19.70 -11.96 -20.60
N GLU A 284 19.44 -13.12 -21.19
CA GLU A 284 20.12 -14.37 -20.82
C GLU A 284 21.62 -14.36 -21.12
N GLU A 285 22.07 -13.57 -22.11
CA GLU A 285 23.48 -13.48 -22.47
C GLU A 285 24.27 -12.70 -21.42
N THR A 286 23.78 -11.53 -21.02
CA THR A 286 24.33 -10.74 -19.91
C THR A 286 24.33 -11.56 -18.63
N TRP A 287 23.23 -12.25 -18.32
CA TRP A 287 23.17 -13.12 -17.14
C TRP A 287 24.19 -14.26 -17.22
N ARG A 288 24.31 -14.95 -18.36
CA ARG A 288 25.26 -16.04 -18.56
C ARG A 288 26.70 -15.58 -18.35
N GLY A 289 27.06 -14.40 -18.86
CA GLY A 289 28.37 -13.80 -18.64
C GLY A 289 28.64 -13.54 -17.15
N LEU A 290 27.68 -12.90 -16.46
CA LEU A 290 27.77 -12.61 -15.02
C LEU A 290 27.86 -13.88 -14.17
N TYR A 291 27.02 -14.88 -14.47
CA TYR A 291 27.00 -16.16 -13.77
C TYR A 291 28.30 -16.92 -13.96
N THR A 292 28.84 -16.98 -15.19
CA THR A 292 30.10 -17.66 -15.49
C THR A 292 31.27 -16.98 -14.79
N SER A 293 31.31 -15.64 -14.80
CA SER A 293 32.30 -14.88 -14.03
C SER A 293 32.21 -15.20 -12.54
N ALA A 294 30.99 -15.16 -11.96
CA ALA A 294 30.79 -15.47 -10.55
C ALA A 294 31.21 -16.91 -10.21
N ALA A 295 30.81 -17.90 -11.00
CA ALA A 295 31.14 -19.30 -10.75
C ALA A 295 32.65 -19.60 -10.79
N ASN A 296 33.41 -18.84 -11.61
CA ASN A 296 34.86 -19.00 -11.71
C ASN A 296 35.64 -18.34 -10.56
N HIS A 297 35.08 -17.32 -9.90
CA HIS A 297 35.80 -16.53 -8.89
C HIS A 297 35.29 -16.74 -7.46
N LEU A 298 34.02 -17.13 -7.30
CA LEU A 298 33.42 -17.37 -6.00
C LEU A 298 33.59 -18.82 -5.56
N THR A 299 33.61 -19.01 -4.25
CA THR A 299 33.63 -20.36 -3.67
C THR A 299 32.31 -21.09 -3.94
N PRO A 300 32.31 -22.43 -4.04
CA PRO A 300 31.09 -23.22 -4.28
C PRO A 300 29.98 -23.03 -3.23
N GLY A 301 30.32 -22.56 -2.02
CA GLY A 301 29.34 -22.24 -0.98
C GLY A 301 28.72 -20.84 -1.10
N SER A 302 29.15 -20.03 -2.07
CA SER A 302 28.62 -18.70 -2.35
C SER A 302 27.25 -18.76 -3.02
N LYS A 303 26.43 -17.72 -2.83
CA LYS A 303 25.07 -17.64 -3.39
C LYS A 303 24.76 -16.27 -3.98
N ILE A 304 23.77 -16.25 -4.88
CA ILE A 304 23.27 -15.05 -5.54
C ILE A 304 21.77 -14.89 -5.23
N ILE A 305 21.35 -13.69 -4.87
CA ILE A 305 19.94 -13.29 -4.83
C ILE A 305 19.70 -12.28 -5.95
N LEU A 306 18.70 -12.53 -6.78
CA LEU A 306 18.22 -11.58 -7.78
C LEU A 306 16.91 -10.95 -7.29
N THR A 307 16.78 -9.62 -7.36
CA THR A 307 15.49 -8.96 -7.12
C THR A 307 15.05 -8.21 -8.37
N SER A 308 13.79 -8.36 -8.79
CA SER A 308 13.25 -7.63 -9.94
C SER A 308 11.73 -7.39 -9.84
N ARG A 309 11.25 -6.47 -10.68
CA ARG A 309 9.83 -6.29 -10.99
C ARG A 309 9.33 -7.27 -12.04
N SER A 310 10.21 -7.80 -12.87
CA SER A 310 9.83 -8.69 -13.96
C SER A 310 9.77 -10.15 -13.55
N GLU A 311 8.78 -10.86 -14.07
CA GLU A 311 8.66 -12.30 -13.90
C GLU A 311 9.68 -13.09 -14.72
N LYS A 312 10.26 -12.48 -15.76
CA LYS A 312 11.23 -13.16 -16.64
C LYS A 312 12.49 -13.63 -15.91
N ILE A 313 12.89 -12.95 -14.83
CA ILE A 313 14.06 -13.38 -14.06
C ILE A 313 13.86 -14.72 -13.34
N ALA A 314 12.64 -15.28 -13.31
CA ALA A 314 12.36 -16.58 -12.72
C ALA A 314 13.18 -17.70 -13.38
N SER A 315 13.40 -17.65 -14.70
CA SER A 315 14.16 -18.65 -15.44
C SER A 315 15.67 -18.60 -15.16
N LEU A 316 16.16 -17.50 -14.58
CA LEU A 316 17.58 -17.30 -14.27
C LEU A 316 17.98 -17.97 -12.94
N GLY A 317 17.00 -18.43 -12.15
CA GLY A 317 17.20 -19.04 -10.84
C GLY A 317 17.57 -20.51 -10.91
N THR A 318 18.39 -20.96 -9.96
CA THR A 318 18.58 -22.40 -9.69
C THR A 318 17.59 -22.91 -8.65
N ALA A 319 16.96 -22.01 -7.90
CA ALA A 319 15.89 -22.29 -6.94
C ALA A 319 14.56 -21.72 -7.44
N GLN A 320 13.46 -22.27 -6.93
CA GLN A 320 12.12 -21.74 -7.21
C GLN A 320 12.02 -20.27 -6.82
N SER A 321 11.49 -19.44 -7.73
CA SER A 321 11.37 -18.01 -7.49
C SER A 321 10.40 -17.69 -6.35
N LEU A 322 10.76 -16.69 -5.55
CA LEU A 322 9.94 -16.19 -4.46
C LEU A 322 9.14 -14.96 -4.93
N VAL A 323 7.81 -15.10 -4.98
CA VAL A 323 6.92 -14.02 -5.45
C VAL A 323 6.39 -13.20 -4.27
N LEU A 324 6.85 -11.95 -4.17
CA LEU A 324 6.46 -10.99 -3.14
C LEU A 324 5.27 -10.14 -3.62
N LYS A 325 4.06 -10.48 -3.14
CA LYS A 325 2.81 -9.75 -3.46
C LYS A 325 2.51 -8.66 -2.44
N PHE A 326 1.69 -7.67 -2.78
CA PHE A 326 1.12 -6.76 -1.78
C PHE A 326 0.36 -7.54 -0.71
N LEU A 327 0.26 -6.98 0.51
CA LEU A 327 -0.57 -7.56 1.57
C LEU A 327 -2.04 -7.69 1.10
N SER A 328 -2.79 -8.62 1.69
CA SER A 328 -4.24 -8.61 1.50
C SER A 328 -4.84 -7.37 2.18
N GLN A 329 -6.04 -6.96 1.79
CA GLN A 329 -6.70 -5.79 2.40
C GLN A 329 -6.87 -5.97 3.91
N GLU A 330 -7.17 -7.20 4.34
CA GLU A 330 -7.40 -7.57 5.72
C GLU A 330 -6.11 -7.52 6.54
N ALA A 331 -5.01 -8.07 6.00
CA ALA A 331 -3.69 -7.99 6.62
C ALA A 331 -3.18 -6.53 6.68
N TYR A 332 -3.43 -5.75 5.62
CA TYR A 332 -3.06 -4.35 5.56
C TYR A 332 -3.87 -3.49 6.55
N TRP A 333 -5.17 -3.78 6.72
CA TRP A 333 -5.98 -3.16 7.78
C TRP A 333 -5.44 -3.51 9.17
N TYR A 334 -5.13 -4.78 9.44
CA TYR A 334 -4.57 -5.19 10.73
C TYR A 334 -3.27 -4.43 11.05
N PHE A 335 -2.37 -4.33 10.07
CA PHE A 335 -1.15 -3.54 10.16
C PHE A 335 -1.45 -2.06 10.45
N PHE A 336 -2.28 -1.43 9.62
CA PHE A 336 -2.58 -0.01 9.74
C PHE A 336 -3.32 0.32 11.03
N LYS A 337 -4.25 -0.53 11.49
CA LYS A 337 -4.97 -0.36 12.75
C LYS A 337 -3.98 -0.29 13.91
N THR A 338 -3.04 -1.24 13.97
CA THR A 338 -1.98 -1.25 15.00
C THR A 338 -1.12 0.01 14.91
N ALA A 339 -0.74 0.42 13.69
CA ALA A 339 0.06 1.63 13.48
C ALA A 339 -0.70 2.92 13.81
N ALA A 340 -1.98 3.07 13.46
CA ALA A 340 -2.71 4.32 13.64
C ALA A 340 -3.09 4.56 15.11
N PHE A 341 -3.46 3.50 15.83
CA PHE A 341 -3.91 3.59 17.22
C PHE A 341 -2.78 3.47 18.24
N GLY A 342 -1.63 2.86 17.88
CA GLY A 342 -0.55 2.71 18.84
C GLY A 342 -0.98 1.81 20.01
N SER A 343 -0.75 2.27 21.24
CA SER A 343 -1.20 1.60 22.47
C SER A 343 -2.67 1.83 22.81
N THR A 344 -3.37 2.71 22.09
CA THR A 344 -4.78 2.99 22.33
C THR A 344 -5.64 1.85 21.80
N ASP A 345 -6.64 1.38 22.57
CA ASP A 345 -7.57 0.37 22.09
C ASP A 345 -8.54 0.95 21.03
N PRO A 346 -8.53 0.44 19.78
CA PRO A 346 -9.51 0.85 18.77
C PRO A 346 -10.97 0.57 19.19
N GLY A 347 -11.18 -0.40 20.10
CA GLY A 347 -12.48 -0.79 20.62
C GLY A 347 -13.20 0.32 21.40
N GLU A 348 -12.44 1.20 22.06
CA GLU A 348 -12.94 2.37 22.78
C GLU A 348 -13.21 3.57 21.86
N HIS A 349 -12.77 3.48 20.59
CA HIS A 349 -12.91 4.54 19.60
C HIS A 349 -13.57 4.03 18.29
N PRO A 350 -14.81 3.50 18.35
CA PRO A 350 -15.42 2.81 17.22
C PRO A 350 -15.64 3.71 15.98
N ASN A 351 -15.91 5.00 16.19
CA ASN A 351 -15.99 5.99 15.11
C ASN A 351 -14.66 6.20 14.38
N LEU A 352 -13.54 6.25 15.13
CA LEU A 352 -12.21 6.38 14.52
C LEU A 352 -11.84 5.09 13.79
N ALA A 353 -12.15 3.93 14.37
CA ALA A 353 -11.87 2.64 13.75
C ALA A 353 -12.65 2.48 12.42
N ALA A 354 -13.92 2.89 12.38
CA ALA A 354 -14.72 2.96 11.15
C ALA A 354 -14.05 3.83 10.08
N LEU A 355 -13.64 5.06 10.44
CA LEU A 355 -12.92 5.96 9.53
C LEU A 355 -11.59 5.38 9.07
N GLY A 356 -10.85 4.71 9.97
CA GLY A 356 -9.60 4.03 9.66
C GLY A 356 -9.77 2.96 8.59
N MET A 357 -10.83 2.15 8.68
CA MET A 357 -11.15 1.12 7.67
C MET A 357 -11.41 1.74 6.29
N GLU A 358 -12.01 2.94 6.24
CA GLU A 358 -12.23 3.64 4.98
C GLU A 358 -10.95 4.30 4.45
N ILE A 359 -10.09 4.81 5.34
CA ILE A 359 -8.82 5.43 4.99
C ILE A 359 -7.89 4.43 4.29
N VAL A 360 -7.77 3.20 4.79
CA VAL A 360 -6.86 2.19 4.22
C VAL A 360 -7.15 1.81 2.77
N VAL A 361 -8.41 1.95 2.33
CA VAL A 361 -8.83 1.67 0.95
C VAL A 361 -8.18 2.64 -0.04
N HIS A 362 -7.91 3.88 0.37
CA HIS A 362 -7.34 4.93 -0.51
C HIS A 362 -5.81 4.92 -0.57
N MET A 363 -5.14 3.99 0.13
CA MET A 363 -3.67 3.96 0.22
C MET A 363 -3.02 2.91 -0.68
N ASN A 364 -3.81 2.19 -1.49
CA ASN A 364 -3.37 1.14 -2.41
C ASN A 364 -2.31 0.18 -1.82
N ARG A 365 -2.46 -0.18 -0.53
CA ARG A 365 -1.60 -1.12 0.20
C ARG A 365 -0.11 -0.74 0.28
N SER A 366 0.21 0.55 0.20
CA SER A 366 1.58 1.06 0.34
C SER A 366 2.02 1.18 1.80
N PHE A 367 3.07 0.46 2.20
CA PHE A 367 3.62 0.54 3.57
C PHE A 367 4.06 1.96 3.96
N VAL A 368 4.70 2.70 3.05
CA VAL A 368 5.13 4.08 3.30
C VAL A 368 3.91 4.98 3.53
N ALA A 369 2.86 4.82 2.73
CA ALA A 369 1.62 5.58 2.90
C ALA A 369 0.94 5.24 4.24
N ALA A 370 0.80 3.96 4.56
CA ALA A 370 0.24 3.51 5.84
C ALA A 370 0.98 4.12 7.03
N ASN A 371 2.32 4.03 7.08
CA ASN A 371 3.10 4.57 8.19
C ASN A 371 3.01 6.10 8.28
N THR A 372 3.05 6.80 7.14
CA THR A 372 2.94 8.27 7.10
C THR A 372 1.57 8.74 7.60
N VAL A 373 0.49 8.13 7.09
CA VAL A 373 -0.88 8.48 7.47
C VAL A 373 -1.18 8.04 8.90
N ALA A 374 -0.76 6.86 9.32
CA ALA A 374 -0.90 6.39 10.69
C ALA A 374 -0.21 7.33 11.68
N SER A 375 1.02 7.77 11.39
CA SER A 375 1.74 8.76 12.21
C SER A 375 0.96 10.06 12.33
N LEU A 376 0.42 10.58 11.22
CA LEU A 376 -0.41 11.79 11.22
C LEU A 376 -1.66 11.60 12.09
N LEU A 377 -2.40 10.51 11.93
CA LEU A 377 -3.63 10.23 12.66
C LEU A 377 -3.40 10.05 14.16
N ARG A 378 -2.30 9.41 14.55
CA ARG A 378 -1.94 9.17 15.94
C ARG A 378 -1.71 10.47 16.73
N THR A 379 -1.35 11.57 16.06
CA THR A 379 -1.17 12.87 16.73
C THR A 379 -2.47 13.52 17.21
N ASN A 380 -3.62 13.07 16.71
CA ASN A 380 -4.91 13.66 17.06
C ASN A 380 -6.05 12.63 16.90
N LEU A 381 -6.52 12.10 18.03
CA LEU A 381 -7.64 11.15 18.11
C LEU A 381 -9.02 11.84 18.11
N ASP A 382 -9.15 12.95 17.36
CA ASP A 382 -10.44 13.61 17.11
C ASP A 382 -11.09 13.08 15.83
N THR A 383 -12.39 12.77 15.91
CA THR A 383 -13.18 12.23 14.79
C THR A 383 -13.25 13.19 13.61
N ARG A 384 -13.34 14.51 13.84
CA ARG A 384 -13.40 15.50 12.75
C ARG A 384 -12.05 15.59 12.04
N PHE A 385 -10.95 15.46 12.77
CA PHE A 385 -9.61 15.39 12.19
C PHE A 385 -9.44 14.18 11.26
N TRP A 386 -9.79 12.97 11.73
CA TRP A 386 -9.72 11.75 10.91
C TRP A 386 -10.61 11.83 9.67
N ARG A 387 -11.83 12.37 9.82
CA ARG A 387 -12.76 12.59 8.69
C ARG A 387 -12.19 13.56 7.66
N ARG A 388 -11.46 14.60 8.09
CA ARG A 388 -10.77 15.53 7.19
C ARG A 388 -9.63 14.85 6.43
N VAL A 389 -8.82 14.02 7.10
CA VAL A 389 -7.76 13.22 6.45
C VAL A 389 -8.37 12.29 5.39
N LEU A 390 -9.44 11.56 5.73
CA LEU A 390 -10.16 10.71 4.79
C LEU A 390 -10.65 11.49 3.56
N ARG A 391 -11.23 12.68 3.75
CA ARG A 391 -11.69 13.53 2.66
C ARG A 391 -10.52 13.95 1.75
N CYS A 392 -9.39 14.36 2.33
CA CYS A 392 -8.21 14.73 1.56
C CYS A 392 -7.65 13.57 0.74
N LEU A 393 -7.59 12.35 1.32
CA LEU A 393 -7.15 11.15 0.60
C LEU A 393 -8.09 10.76 -0.55
N ARG A 394 -9.41 10.88 -0.34
CA ARG A 394 -10.41 10.68 -1.40
C ARG A 394 -10.23 11.67 -2.53
N ASP A 395 -10.19 12.96 -2.20
CA ASP A 395 -10.00 14.03 -3.19
C ASP A 395 -8.67 13.84 -3.95
N PHE A 396 -7.60 13.42 -3.26
CA PHE A 396 -6.31 13.09 -3.85
C PHE A 396 -6.41 11.96 -4.87
N ALA A 397 -6.98 10.82 -4.49
CA ALA A 397 -7.13 9.67 -5.37
C ALA A 397 -8.03 9.99 -6.57
N SER A 398 -9.19 10.61 -6.34
CA SER A 398 -10.15 10.97 -7.39
C SER A 398 -9.59 11.99 -8.39
N LYS A 399 -8.82 12.99 -7.91
CA LYS A 399 -8.17 13.96 -8.80
C LYS A 399 -7.17 13.31 -9.73
N HIS A 400 -6.34 12.39 -9.24
CA HIS A 400 -5.36 11.72 -10.11
C HIS A 400 -6.00 10.74 -11.07
N LEU A 401 -7.04 10.00 -10.64
CA LEU A 401 -7.83 9.21 -11.57
C LEU A 401 -8.44 10.09 -12.67
N SER A 402 -8.93 11.28 -12.33
CA SER A 402 -9.51 12.20 -13.31
C SER A 402 -8.47 12.85 -14.24
N MET A 403 -7.28 13.18 -13.73
CA MET A 403 -6.24 13.89 -14.51
C MET A 403 -5.37 12.93 -15.32
N PHE A 404 -5.03 11.77 -14.76
CA PHE A 404 -4.05 10.83 -15.30
C PHE A 404 -4.64 9.45 -15.63
N GLY A 405 -5.90 9.17 -15.28
CA GLY A 405 -6.49 7.84 -15.45
C GLY A 405 -5.99 6.78 -14.46
N GLU A 406 -5.03 7.14 -13.59
CA GLU A 406 -4.33 6.20 -12.71
C GLU A 406 -4.27 6.68 -11.26
N HIS A 407 -4.17 5.72 -10.34
CA HIS A 407 -3.97 6.01 -8.93
C HIS A 407 -2.57 6.63 -8.71
N PRO A 408 -2.41 7.61 -7.80
CA PRO A 408 -1.12 8.25 -7.52
C PRO A 408 0.03 7.26 -7.25
N THR A 409 -0.27 6.17 -6.54
CA THR A 409 0.72 5.12 -6.25
C THR A 409 1.26 4.45 -7.51
N ASN A 410 0.47 4.33 -8.59
CA ASN A 410 0.91 3.74 -9.85
C ASN A 410 1.79 4.72 -10.63
N LEU A 411 1.45 6.01 -10.60
CA LEU A 411 2.27 7.08 -11.18
C LEU A 411 3.68 7.09 -10.55
N LEU A 412 3.77 6.94 -9.22
CA LEU A 412 5.04 6.81 -8.50
C LEU A 412 5.84 5.53 -8.83
N GLN A 413 5.22 4.52 -9.46
CA GLN A 413 5.93 3.33 -9.94
C GLN A 413 6.51 3.52 -11.34
N LYS A 414 6.02 4.55 -12.05
CA LYS A 414 6.43 4.98 -13.39
C LYS A 414 7.30 6.24 -13.34
N ASP A 415 7.76 6.62 -12.15
CA ASP A 415 8.56 7.83 -11.89
C ASP A 415 7.90 9.12 -12.42
N GLN A 416 6.56 9.16 -12.36
CA GLN A 416 5.76 10.32 -12.75
C GLN A 416 5.42 11.22 -11.55
N PRO A 417 5.27 12.54 -11.76
CA PRO A 417 4.98 13.49 -10.69
C PRO A 417 3.60 13.25 -10.08
N VAL A 418 3.51 13.40 -8.74
CA VAL A 418 2.26 13.24 -7.98
C VAL A 418 1.91 14.51 -7.22
N TYR A 419 0.66 14.94 -7.34
CA TYR A 419 0.15 16.19 -6.77
C TYR A 419 -0.39 15.96 -5.36
N MET A 420 0.43 16.21 -4.35
CA MET A 420 0.10 15.88 -2.97
C MET A 420 -1.07 16.69 -2.44
N TRP A 421 -1.87 16.04 -1.60
CA TRP A 421 -2.89 16.72 -0.82
C TRP A 421 -2.26 17.43 0.38
N THR A 422 -2.93 18.49 0.82
CA THR A 422 -2.59 19.19 2.06
C THR A 422 -3.87 19.42 2.86
N MET A 423 -3.74 19.41 4.18
CA MET A 423 -4.82 19.73 5.10
C MET A 423 -5.10 21.22 5.07
N ALA A 424 -4.07 22.06 5.04
CA ALA A 424 -4.23 23.52 4.96
C ALA A 424 -4.80 23.95 3.61
N LYS A 425 -5.76 24.87 3.63
CA LYS A 425 -6.25 25.51 2.40
C LYS A 425 -5.23 26.57 1.98
N THR A 426 -4.15 26.15 1.32
CA THR A 426 -3.14 27.06 0.76
C THR A 426 -3.42 27.32 -0.72
N SER A 427 -2.87 28.42 -1.25
CA SER A 427 -2.76 28.67 -2.69
C SER A 427 -1.58 27.91 -3.32
N ASN A 428 -0.92 27.03 -2.58
CA ASN A 428 0.29 26.37 -3.02
C ASN A 428 -0.05 24.96 -3.47
N VAL A 429 0.49 24.54 -4.60
CA VAL A 429 0.46 23.16 -5.07
C VAL A 429 1.73 22.48 -4.57
N VAL A 430 1.58 21.29 -4.02
CA VAL A 430 2.69 20.46 -3.56
C VAL A 430 2.85 19.31 -4.55
N VAL A 431 3.99 19.25 -5.22
CA VAL A 431 4.33 18.16 -6.14
C VAL A 431 5.39 17.29 -5.50
N MET A 432 5.11 16.00 -5.46
CA MET A 432 6.04 14.95 -5.08
C MET A 432 6.71 14.43 -6.34
N ARG A 433 8.04 14.51 -6.38
CA ARG A 433 8.84 14.08 -7.53
C ARG A 433 9.36 12.67 -7.38
N ASP A 434 9.94 12.36 -6.22
CA ASP A 434 10.59 11.07 -6.01
C ASP A 434 10.54 10.65 -4.54
N ILE A 435 10.61 9.33 -4.31
CA ILE A 435 10.86 8.70 -3.02
C ILE A 435 12.05 7.77 -3.16
N TYR A 436 13.09 8.07 -2.40
CA TYR A 436 14.26 7.21 -2.23
C TYR A 436 14.49 6.95 -0.75
N HIS A 437 15.46 6.11 -0.44
CA HIS A 437 15.77 5.72 0.93
C HIS A 437 17.28 5.67 1.13
N GLU A 438 17.72 6.11 2.29
CA GLU A 438 19.13 6.14 2.68
C GLU A 438 19.32 5.42 4.02
N PRO A 439 20.43 4.68 4.21
CA PRO A 439 20.72 4.05 5.50
C PRO A 439 20.79 5.12 6.60
N SER A 440 20.00 5.01 7.67
CA SER A 440 19.97 6.04 8.71
C SER A 440 21.32 6.37 9.36
N PRO A 441 22.30 5.44 9.51
CA PRO A 441 23.62 5.77 10.06
C PRO A 441 24.48 6.67 9.17
N GLN A 442 24.13 6.84 7.89
CA GLN A 442 24.94 7.55 6.89
C GLN A 442 24.45 8.98 6.60
N ILE A 443 23.34 9.42 7.19
CA ILE A 443 22.78 10.75 6.95
C ILE A 443 23.40 11.75 7.93
N SER A 444 24.32 12.58 7.44
CA SER A 444 24.98 13.64 8.23
C SER A 444 24.02 14.77 8.62
N GLU A 445 23.04 15.09 7.78
CA GLU A 445 22.00 16.10 8.05
C GLU A 445 20.62 15.59 7.61
N VAL A 446 19.89 14.95 8.53
CA VAL A 446 18.52 14.51 8.24
C VAL A 446 17.60 15.73 8.15
N PRO A 447 16.78 15.89 7.09
CA PRO A 447 15.86 17.01 6.98
C PRO A 447 14.97 17.13 8.22
N ARG A 448 14.85 18.34 8.78
CA ARG A 448 13.95 18.61 9.92
C ARG A 448 12.48 18.53 9.52
N ILE A 449 12.19 18.79 8.24
CA ILE A 449 10.83 18.78 7.70
C ILE A 449 10.41 17.32 7.47
N THR A 450 9.22 16.98 7.94
CA THR A 450 8.60 15.67 7.67
C THR A 450 7.53 15.77 6.60
N ALA A 451 7.22 14.66 5.92
CA ALA A 451 6.05 14.61 5.03
C ALA A 451 4.76 14.93 5.79
N GLN A 452 4.70 14.62 7.09
CA GLN A 452 3.61 15.01 7.96
C GLN A 452 3.48 16.55 8.09
N ASP A 453 4.58 17.28 8.18
CA ASP A 453 4.56 18.75 8.22
C ASP A 453 4.06 19.35 6.90
N VAL A 454 4.45 18.73 5.78
CA VAL A 454 3.95 19.12 4.43
C VAL A 454 2.45 18.84 4.32
N LEU A 455 2.02 17.62 4.65
CA LEU A 455 0.61 17.20 4.58
C LEU A 455 -0.29 18.00 5.54
N SER A 456 0.20 18.35 6.72
CA SER A 456 -0.53 19.19 7.66
C SER A 456 -0.56 20.67 7.24
N GLY A 457 0.28 21.06 6.27
CA GLY A 457 0.40 22.43 5.77
C GLY A 457 1.17 23.37 6.70
N ARG A 458 2.03 22.82 7.56
CA ARG A 458 2.95 23.58 8.42
C ARG A 458 4.11 24.19 7.61
N VAL A 459 4.43 23.60 6.47
CA VAL A 459 5.43 24.13 5.55
C VAL A 459 4.78 25.16 4.63
N THR A 460 5.20 26.41 4.75
CA THR A 460 4.69 27.55 3.95
C THR A 460 5.70 28.08 2.94
N SER A 461 6.96 27.65 3.01
CA SER A 461 8.02 28.06 2.10
C SER A 461 7.85 27.47 0.71
N GLU A 462 7.94 28.31 -0.31
CA GLU A 462 7.99 27.92 -1.72
C GLU A 462 9.39 27.41 -2.09
N GLY A 463 9.47 26.54 -3.11
CA GLY A 463 10.72 25.94 -3.58
C GLY A 463 10.76 24.41 -3.45
N ALA A 464 11.89 23.85 -3.90
CA ALA A 464 12.17 22.42 -3.79
C ALA A 464 12.87 22.13 -2.46
N PHE A 465 12.41 21.10 -1.74
CA PHE A 465 13.05 20.64 -0.52
C PHE A 465 12.82 19.14 -0.31
N GLN A 466 13.65 18.57 0.55
CA GLN A 466 13.52 17.17 0.97
C GLN A 466 12.79 17.11 2.31
N ALA A 467 11.98 16.08 2.48
CA ALA A 467 11.30 15.81 3.72
C ALA A 467 11.35 14.32 4.07
N VAL A 468 11.40 14.03 5.36
CA VAL A 468 11.35 12.65 5.85
C VAL A 468 9.93 12.13 5.77
N ALA A 469 9.65 11.14 4.92
CA ALA A 469 8.36 10.46 4.90
C ALA A 469 8.23 9.48 6.07
N TRP A 470 9.24 8.65 6.25
CA TRP A 470 9.21 7.60 7.28
C TRP A 470 10.62 7.16 7.64
N ARG A 471 10.87 6.91 8.92
CA ARG A 471 12.09 6.24 9.39
C ARG A 471 11.71 4.82 9.77
N SER A 472 12.17 3.86 8.98
CA SER A 472 12.06 2.45 9.30
C SER A 472 12.96 2.15 10.49
N ARG A 473 12.41 1.40 11.46
CA ARG A 473 13.21 0.79 12.53
C ARG A 473 13.55 -0.67 12.23
N ILE A 474 13.15 -1.15 11.05
CA ILE A 474 13.51 -2.48 10.54
C ILE A 474 14.95 -2.38 10.04
N PRO A 475 15.92 -3.13 10.59
CA PRO A 475 17.31 -3.15 10.13
C PRO A 475 17.39 -3.37 8.60
N PRO A 476 18.18 -2.55 7.86
CA PRO A 476 19.23 -1.63 8.32
C PRO A 476 18.78 -0.27 8.86
N CYS A 477 17.48 -0.08 9.13
CA CYS A 477 16.85 1.15 9.57
C CYS A 477 16.98 2.25 8.52
N TYR A 478 16.20 2.15 7.45
CA TYR A 478 16.18 3.14 6.37
C TYR A 478 15.41 4.40 6.75
N THR A 479 15.92 5.56 6.31
CA THR A 479 15.14 6.80 6.27
C THR A 479 14.65 6.99 4.84
N TYR A 480 13.32 6.99 4.68
CA TYR A 480 12.66 7.25 3.40
C TYR A 480 12.46 8.76 3.26
N LEU A 481 13.11 9.31 2.23
CA LEU A 481 13.09 10.73 1.90
C LEU A 481 12.19 10.96 0.69
N VAL A 482 11.52 12.11 0.70
CA VAL A 482 10.63 12.53 -0.38
C VAL A 482 11.04 13.91 -0.84
N SER A 483 11.21 14.04 -2.15
CA SER A 483 11.46 15.33 -2.80
C SER A 483 10.14 16.01 -3.09
N PHE A 484 9.88 17.14 -2.42
CA PHE A 484 8.73 17.99 -2.66
C PHE A 484 9.13 19.27 -3.39
N VAL A 485 8.22 19.78 -4.21
CA VAL A 485 8.25 21.13 -4.76
C VAL A 485 6.94 21.81 -4.39
N VAL A 486 7.05 22.93 -3.70
CA VAL A 486 5.91 23.76 -3.31
C VAL A 486 5.97 25.03 -4.14
N SER A 487 4.95 25.32 -4.95
CA SER A 487 4.87 26.62 -5.61
C SER A 487 3.42 27.11 -5.73
N ARG A 488 3.24 28.38 -6.08
CA ARG A 488 1.91 29.00 -6.13
C ARG A 488 1.08 28.42 -7.28
N THR A 489 -0.23 28.34 -7.09
CA THR A 489 -1.17 27.87 -8.12
C THR A 489 -1.04 28.61 -9.45
N ASP A 490 -0.72 29.91 -9.43
CA ASP A 490 -0.61 30.73 -10.64
C ASP A 490 0.66 30.41 -11.44
N GLU A 491 1.74 29.96 -10.79
CA GLU A 491 2.97 29.50 -11.43
C GLU A 491 2.85 28.05 -11.90
N HIS A 492 2.11 27.20 -11.17
CA HIS A 492 1.92 25.80 -11.54
C HIS A 492 1.05 25.59 -12.77
N VAL A 493 0.06 26.45 -13.04
CA VAL A 493 -0.71 26.39 -14.30
C VAL A 493 0.22 26.65 -15.49
N VAL A 494 1.20 27.54 -15.33
CA VAL A 494 2.22 27.83 -16.35
C VAL A 494 3.22 26.67 -16.46
N LEU A 495 3.64 26.07 -15.35
CA LEU A 495 4.58 24.93 -15.32
C LEU A 495 3.97 23.61 -15.83
N ALA A 496 2.69 23.33 -15.53
CA ALA A 496 1.99 22.15 -16.03
C ALA A 496 1.79 22.24 -17.55
N CYS A 497 1.41 23.42 -18.07
CA CYS A 497 1.40 23.66 -19.50
C CYS A 497 2.81 23.59 -20.13
N SER A 498 3.88 23.95 -19.40
CA SER A 498 5.26 23.95 -19.88
C SER A 498 5.94 22.57 -19.88
N MET A 499 5.71 21.72 -18.87
CA MET A 499 6.35 20.40 -18.76
C MET A 499 5.79 19.41 -19.79
N ASP A 500 4.49 19.49 -20.10
CA ASP A 500 3.87 18.65 -21.12
C ASP A 500 4.32 19.05 -22.55
N LEU A 501 4.63 20.33 -22.77
CA LEU A 501 5.24 20.83 -24.02
C LEU A 501 6.67 20.30 -24.20
N GLN A 502 7.47 20.21 -23.13
CA GLN A 502 8.82 19.64 -23.18
C GLN A 502 8.84 18.13 -23.46
N LEU A 503 7.87 17.38 -22.92
CA LEU A 503 7.70 15.95 -23.23
C LEU A 503 7.29 15.71 -24.70
N TYR A 504 6.55 16.64 -25.30
CA TYR A 504 6.15 16.56 -26.71
C TYR A 504 7.28 16.97 -27.67
N LEU A 505 8.11 17.96 -27.28
CA LEU A 505 9.28 18.44 -28.04
C LEU A 505 10.49 17.49 -28.03
N HIS A 506 10.44 16.40 -27.26
CA HIS A 506 11.47 15.34 -27.25
C HIS A 506 11.15 14.16 -28.18
N LYS A 507 10.08 14.22 -28.99
CA LYS A 507 9.87 13.27 -30.08
C LYS A 507 10.77 13.62 -31.28
N PRO A 508 11.36 12.64 -31.97
CA PRO A 508 12.18 12.88 -33.15
C PRO A 508 11.37 13.62 -34.23
N SER A 509 12.05 14.56 -34.89
CA SER A 509 11.51 15.63 -35.75
C SER A 509 10.78 15.20 -37.03
N THR A 510 10.44 13.93 -37.18
CA THR A 510 9.77 13.38 -38.38
C THR A 510 8.28 13.07 -38.17
N GLU A 511 7.71 13.29 -36.97
CA GLU A 511 6.27 13.09 -36.67
C GLU A 511 5.65 14.30 -35.93
N LEU A 512 6.04 15.52 -36.27
CA LEU A 512 5.36 16.71 -35.77
C LEU A 512 4.10 16.99 -36.61
N ASP A 513 3.03 16.24 -36.35
CA ASP A 513 1.69 16.58 -36.85
C ASP A 513 1.17 17.78 -36.06
N ILE A 514 1.16 18.94 -36.72
CA ILE A 514 0.68 20.22 -36.18
C ILE A 514 -0.77 20.06 -35.69
N THR A 515 -1.57 19.24 -36.38
CA THR A 515 -2.97 18.95 -36.04
C THR A 515 -3.06 18.22 -34.70
N GLY A 516 -2.27 17.16 -34.52
CA GLY A 516 -2.16 16.42 -33.25
C GLY A 516 -1.62 17.27 -32.09
N LEU A 517 -0.71 18.21 -32.36
CA LEU A 517 -0.20 19.15 -31.36
C LEU A 517 -1.27 20.17 -30.94
N VAL A 518 -2.07 20.65 -31.88
CA VAL A 518 -3.19 21.56 -31.62
C VAL A 518 -4.33 20.85 -30.89
N GLU A 519 -4.68 19.61 -31.25
CA GLU A 519 -5.68 18.82 -30.52
C GLU A 519 -5.24 18.53 -29.08
N LEU A 520 -3.96 18.21 -28.87
CA LEU A 520 -3.40 18.01 -27.54
C LEU A 520 -3.44 19.31 -26.72
N LEU A 521 -2.98 20.43 -27.29
CA LEU A 521 -3.03 21.74 -26.64
C LEU A 521 -4.46 22.17 -26.32
N THR A 522 -5.40 21.92 -27.24
CA THR A 522 -6.83 22.24 -27.07
C THR A 522 -7.46 21.40 -25.96
N SER A 523 -7.21 20.09 -25.94
CA SER A 523 -7.64 19.18 -24.88
C SER A 523 -7.06 19.57 -23.50
N GLN A 524 -5.80 20.02 -23.48
CA GLN A 524 -5.12 20.46 -22.25
C GLN A 524 -5.64 21.82 -21.75
N ILE A 525 -5.94 22.74 -22.66
CA ILE A 525 -6.60 24.02 -22.33
C ILE A 525 -8.00 23.75 -21.77
N ASP A 526 -8.77 22.84 -22.38
CA ASP A 526 -10.10 22.47 -21.89
C ASP A 526 -10.04 21.79 -20.51
N ARG A 527 -9.05 20.91 -20.27
CA ARG A 527 -8.79 20.31 -18.95
C ARG A 527 -8.40 21.36 -17.91
N THR A 528 -7.57 22.33 -18.28
CA THR A 528 -7.15 23.43 -17.40
C THR A 528 -8.32 24.35 -17.06
N ILE A 529 -9.17 24.66 -18.04
CA ILE A 529 -10.42 25.41 -17.86
C ILE A 529 -11.40 24.61 -16.96
N PHE A 530 -11.48 23.29 -17.14
CA PHE A 530 -12.31 22.41 -16.32
C PHE A 530 -11.84 22.38 -14.85
N ILE A 531 -10.52 22.26 -14.61
CA ILE A 531 -9.92 22.34 -13.27
C ILE A 531 -10.22 23.70 -12.62
N CYS A 532 -10.13 24.78 -13.39
CA CYS A 532 -10.47 26.13 -12.91
C CYS A 532 -11.96 26.28 -12.57
N LYS A 533 -12.87 25.70 -13.38
CA LYS A 533 -14.32 25.69 -13.12
C LYS A 533 -14.72 24.81 -11.94
N ALA A 534 -14.11 23.63 -11.79
CA ALA A 534 -14.36 22.72 -10.68
C ALA A 534 -13.91 23.30 -9.32
N GLY A 535 -12.85 24.12 -9.31
CA GLY A 535 -12.43 24.90 -8.14
C GLY A 535 -13.39 26.03 -7.76
N TRP A 536 -14.28 26.47 -8.68
CA TRP A 536 -15.17 27.62 -8.51
C TRP A 536 -16.51 27.26 -7.84
N GLN A 537 -17.05 26.06 -8.06
CA GLN A 537 -18.38 25.64 -7.56
C GLN A 537 -18.45 25.32 -6.03
N ARG A 538 -17.40 25.59 -5.24
CA ARG A 538 -17.33 25.18 -3.81
C ARG A 538 -17.05 26.33 -2.80
N LYS A 539 -17.38 27.60 -3.07
CA LYS A 539 -17.13 28.72 -2.11
C LYS A 539 -18.33 29.65 -1.87
N PRO A 540 -18.50 30.21 -0.64
CA PRO A 540 -19.56 31.20 -0.33
C PRO A 540 -19.24 32.61 -0.88
N VAL A 541 -20.29 33.43 -0.91
CA VAL A 541 -20.48 34.59 -1.81
C VAL A 541 -19.54 35.80 -1.59
N ASP A 542 -18.90 35.93 -0.44
CA ASP A 542 -18.23 37.21 -0.10
C ASP A 542 -16.76 37.34 -0.52
N GLN A 543 -16.15 36.31 -1.15
CA GLN A 543 -14.81 36.42 -1.76
C GLN A 543 -14.83 36.64 -3.28
N HIS A 544 -16.01 36.91 -3.89
CA HIS A 544 -16.18 36.84 -5.34
C HIS A 544 -15.45 37.92 -6.15
N TYR A 545 -15.36 39.18 -5.70
CA TYR A 545 -15.07 40.27 -6.65
C TYR A 545 -13.61 40.39 -7.12
N ARG A 546 -12.60 40.21 -6.25
CA ARG A 546 -11.18 40.37 -6.69
C ARG A 546 -10.62 39.14 -7.40
N ARG A 547 -11.07 37.93 -7.04
CA ARG A 547 -10.60 36.67 -7.66
C ARG A 547 -11.37 36.31 -8.94
N ALA A 548 -12.64 36.70 -9.07
CA ALA A 548 -13.37 36.55 -10.34
C ALA A 548 -12.69 37.32 -11.48
N GLY A 549 -12.13 38.52 -11.21
CA GLY A 549 -11.44 39.32 -12.22
C GLY A 549 -10.18 38.66 -12.79
N ALA A 550 -9.39 37.96 -11.97
CA ALA A 550 -8.19 37.26 -12.41
C ALA A 550 -8.52 35.95 -13.16
N PHE A 551 -9.45 35.15 -12.63
CA PHE A 551 -9.91 33.92 -13.28
C PHE A 551 -10.62 34.17 -14.61
N TYR A 552 -11.48 35.21 -14.68
CA TYR A 552 -12.12 35.63 -15.92
C TYR A 552 -11.08 36.11 -16.94
N LYS A 553 -10.05 36.86 -16.51
CA LYS A 553 -8.95 37.28 -17.40
C LYS A 553 -8.14 36.09 -17.92
N ILE A 554 -7.84 35.09 -17.09
CA ILE A 554 -7.08 33.89 -17.50
C ILE A 554 -7.93 33.01 -18.43
N SER A 555 -9.19 32.73 -18.08
CA SER A 555 -10.14 32.01 -18.94
C SER A 555 -10.32 32.71 -20.30
N LYS A 556 -10.44 34.04 -20.32
CA LYS A 556 -10.60 34.81 -21.56
C LYS A 556 -9.32 34.84 -22.39
N ARG A 557 -8.15 34.81 -21.76
CA ARG A 557 -6.85 34.66 -22.44
C ARG A 557 -6.67 33.26 -23.02
N LEU A 558 -7.02 32.21 -22.28
CA LEU A 558 -6.98 30.82 -22.73
C LEU A 558 -7.98 30.56 -23.87
N CYS A 559 -9.22 31.07 -23.78
CA CYS A 559 -10.17 30.99 -24.90
C CYS A 559 -9.71 31.78 -26.12
N ARG A 560 -9.09 32.96 -25.95
CA ARG A 560 -8.48 33.69 -27.08
C ARG A 560 -7.30 32.94 -27.68
N PHE A 561 -6.48 32.29 -26.87
CA PHE A 561 -5.37 31.48 -27.32
C PHE A 561 -5.86 30.23 -28.07
N GLN A 562 -6.91 29.57 -27.58
CA GLN A 562 -7.60 28.46 -28.25
C GLN A 562 -8.21 28.90 -29.58
N GLN A 563 -8.85 30.07 -29.63
CA GLN A 563 -9.36 30.66 -30.89
C GLN A 563 -8.23 30.98 -31.87
N LEU A 564 -7.10 31.53 -31.40
CA LEU A 564 -5.93 31.81 -32.24
C LEU A 564 -5.30 30.51 -32.75
N LEU A 565 -5.15 29.48 -31.92
CA LEU A 565 -4.69 28.14 -32.33
C LEU A 565 -5.61 27.54 -33.40
N HIS A 566 -6.92 27.63 -33.23
CA HIS A 566 -7.89 27.19 -34.23
C HIS A 566 -7.77 28.01 -35.54
N CYS A 567 -7.60 29.33 -35.47
CA CYS A 567 -7.42 30.17 -36.66
C CYS A 567 -6.09 29.93 -37.39
N THR A 568 -5.05 29.46 -36.70
CA THR A 568 -3.72 29.22 -37.29
C THR A 568 -3.61 27.84 -37.96
N VAL A 569 -4.52 26.91 -37.66
CA VAL A 569 -4.59 25.57 -38.28
C VAL A 569 -5.53 25.51 -39.48
N TYR A 570 -6.48 26.44 -39.58
CA TYR A 570 -7.47 26.50 -40.67
C TYR A 570 -7.24 27.66 -41.66
N MET A 571 -6.07 28.30 -41.64
CA MET A 571 -5.47 29.04 -42.77
C MET A 571 -4.34 28.21 -43.35
#